data_AF-S6V6N9-F1
#
_entry.id   AF-S6V6N9-F1
#
_cell.length_a   1.000
_cell.length_b   1.000
_cell.length_c   1.000
_cell.angle_alpha   90.00
_cell.angle_beta   90.00
_cell.angle_gamma   90.00
#
_symmetry.space_group_name_H-M   'P 1'
#
loop_
_entity.id
_entity.type
_entity.pdbx_description
1 polymer ?
#
loop_
_entity_poly.entity_id
_entity_poly.type
_entity_poly.pdbx_seq_one_letter_code
_entity_poly.pdbx_strand_id
1 'polypeptide(L)'
;MTLDWHGAWMSVIHHPLFGIAITLGAYQMAMAAYEKTRWLFLQPVLVSMVVVIGVVLVCDLDYTEYRKSTEILSTLLGPATVALAVPLYLNMRRIRQLFWPVLTTLVIGGIFATGLCVGLGVLFGADHMILMTMAPKSVTSPIAMLVAEQIGGVAALAAVFVLITGVFGAIFGPGLLSLAGVDNPAARG
;
A
#
# COMPACT_ATOMS: atom_id res chain seq x y z
N MET A 1 -13.02 -8.62 45.99
CA MET A 1 -12.97 -8.01 44.65
C MET A 1 -11.71 -8.52 43.96
N THR A 2 -11.76 -9.72 43.40
CA THR A 2 -10.68 -10.23 42.55
C THR A 2 -10.77 -9.47 41.24
N LEU A 3 -9.84 -8.53 41.00
CA LEU A 3 -9.74 -7.92 39.68
C LEU A 3 -9.46 -9.06 38.69
N ASP A 4 -10.44 -9.33 37.85
CA ASP A 4 -10.37 -10.39 36.86
C ASP A 4 -9.49 -9.92 35.70
N TRP A 5 -8.18 -10.00 35.92
CA TRP A 5 -7.15 -9.47 35.01
C TRP A 5 -7.29 -10.07 33.60
N HIS A 6 -7.80 -11.30 33.51
CA HIS A 6 -8.13 -11.95 32.24
C HIS A 6 -9.31 -11.31 31.52
N GLY A 7 -10.37 -10.96 32.25
CA GLY A 7 -11.53 -10.25 31.68
C GLY A 7 -11.19 -8.82 31.25
N ALA A 8 -10.32 -8.12 31.99
CA ALA A 8 -9.81 -6.82 31.61
C ALA A 8 -8.90 -6.87 30.36
N TRP A 9 -8.09 -7.93 30.24
CA TRP A 9 -7.24 -8.14 29.08
C TRP A 9 -8.06 -8.43 27.82
N MET A 10 -9.07 -9.30 27.91
CA MET A 10 -9.99 -9.58 26.81
C MET A 10 -10.81 -8.34 26.42
N SER A 11 -11.28 -7.54 27.38
CA SER A 11 -12.07 -6.34 27.06
C SER A 11 -11.26 -5.28 26.32
N VAL A 12 -9.95 -5.18 26.59
CA VAL A 12 -9.04 -4.29 25.88
C VAL A 12 -8.74 -4.80 24.47
N ILE A 13 -8.54 -6.11 24.30
CA ILE A 13 -8.24 -6.72 22.99
C ILE A 13 -9.42 -6.58 22.02
N HIS A 14 -10.65 -6.81 22.49
CA HIS A 14 -11.87 -6.69 21.68
C HIS A 14 -12.38 -5.25 21.55
N HIS A 15 -11.65 -4.27 22.11
CA HIS A 15 -12.05 -2.88 22.00
C HIS A 15 -11.77 -2.36 20.58
N PRO A 16 -12.70 -1.65 19.92
CA PRO A 16 -12.52 -1.16 18.54
C PRO A 16 -11.31 -0.22 18.36
N LEU A 17 -10.84 0.41 19.44
CA LEU A 17 -9.64 1.26 19.42
C LEU A 17 -8.33 0.46 19.44
N PHE A 18 -8.35 -0.80 19.87
CA PHE A 18 -7.15 -1.62 19.98
C PHE A 18 -6.47 -1.78 18.63
N GLY A 19 -7.23 -2.15 17.59
CA GLY A 19 -6.73 -2.31 16.21
C GLY A 19 -6.11 -1.03 15.61
N ILE A 20 -6.65 0.14 15.95
CA ILE A 20 -6.08 1.43 15.51
C ILE A 20 -4.81 1.73 16.30
N ALA A 21 -4.84 1.58 17.62
CA ALA A 21 -3.73 1.88 18.51
C ALA A 21 -2.50 1.02 18.16
N ILE A 22 -2.68 -0.28 17.93
CA ILE A 22 -1.60 -1.15 17.46
C ILE A 22 -1.07 -0.71 16.10
N THR A 23 -1.94 -0.44 15.13
CA THR A 23 -1.52 -0.06 13.77
C THR A 23 -0.68 1.22 13.79
N LEU A 24 -1.16 2.25 14.48
CA LEU A 24 -0.46 3.52 14.64
C LEU A 24 0.82 3.36 15.46
N GLY A 25 0.77 2.61 16.56
CA GLY A 25 1.93 2.37 17.42
C GLY A 25 3.04 1.61 16.70
N ALA A 26 2.69 0.53 15.99
CA ALA A 26 3.62 -0.25 15.18
C ALA A 26 4.24 0.61 14.07
N TYR A 27 3.43 1.42 13.36
CA TYR A 27 3.94 2.33 12.34
C TYR A 27 4.86 3.39 12.91
N GLN A 28 4.52 4.01 14.05
CA GLN A 28 5.35 5.03 14.67
C GLN A 28 6.68 4.48 15.16
N MET A 29 6.68 3.28 15.75
CA MET A 29 7.92 2.59 16.16
C MET A 29 8.78 2.23 14.95
N ALA A 30 8.17 1.69 13.89
CA ALA A 30 8.87 1.36 12.66
C ALA A 30 9.46 2.61 11.99
N MET A 31 8.72 3.73 11.98
CA MET A 31 9.18 5.02 11.46
C MET A 31 10.36 5.55 12.27
N ALA A 32 10.29 5.53 13.61
CA ALA A 32 11.38 5.97 14.47
C ALA A 32 12.65 5.11 14.29
N ALA A 33 12.50 3.80 14.05
CA ALA A 33 13.61 2.91 13.73
C ALA A 33 14.20 3.19 12.33
N TYR A 34 13.33 3.45 11.35
CA TYR A 34 13.72 3.81 10.00
C TYR A 34 14.49 5.13 9.95
N GLU A 35 14.05 6.16 10.67
CA GLU A 35 14.74 7.46 10.70
C GLU A 35 16.16 7.36 11.27
N LYS A 36 16.38 6.49 12.26
CA LYS A 36 17.70 6.26 12.86
C LYS A 36 18.64 5.45 11.96
N THR A 37 18.11 4.48 11.23
CA THR A 37 18.93 3.51 10.48
C THR A 37 19.05 3.86 8.99
N ARG A 38 18.02 4.51 8.43
CA ARG A 38 17.80 4.78 6.99
C ARG A 38 18.03 3.57 6.09
N TRP A 39 17.84 2.37 6.64
CA TRP A 39 18.02 1.12 5.91
C TRP A 39 16.80 0.81 5.05
N LEU A 40 17.06 0.43 3.81
CA LEU A 40 16.04 0.18 2.79
C LEU A 40 15.08 -0.97 3.15
N PHE A 41 15.56 -1.95 3.94
CA PHE A 41 14.73 -3.04 4.46
C PHE A 41 13.86 -2.63 5.65
N LEU A 42 14.18 -1.51 6.31
CA LEU A 42 13.43 -1.00 7.47
C LEU A 42 12.28 -0.07 7.05
N GLN A 43 11.77 -0.21 5.82
CA GLN A 43 10.66 0.62 5.36
C GLN A 43 9.51 0.55 6.37
N PRO A 44 9.03 1.70 6.88
CA PRO A 44 8.09 1.75 7.99
C PRO A 44 6.85 0.89 7.75
N VAL A 45 6.34 0.91 6.52
CA VAL A 45 5.13 0.16 6.12
C VAL A 45 5.33 -1.35 6.18
N LEU A 46 6.47 -1.87 5.70
CA LEU A 46 6.76 -3.31 5.74
C LEU A 46 6.94 -3.79 7.18
N VAL A 47 7.74 -3.07 7.96
CA VAL A 47 8.02 -3.42 9.35
C VAL A 47 6.73 -3.35 10.17
N SER A 48 5.93 -2.29 10.01
CA SER A 48 4.65 -2.17 10.71
C SER A 48 3.69 -3.29 10.35
N MET A 49 3.62 -3.69 9.07
CA MET A 49 2.78 -4.79 8.63
C MET A 49 3.18 -6.11 9.30
N VAL A 50 4.47 -6.44 9.33
CA VAL A 50 4.96 -7.67 9.99
C VAL A 50 4.67 -7.65 11.50
N VAL A 51 4.88 -6.50 12.16
CA VAL A 51 4.60 -6.34 13.59
C VAL A 51 3.10 -6.52 13.88
N VAL A 52 2.23 -5.86 13.10
CA VAL A 52 0.78 -5.96 13.29
C VAL A 52 0.29 -7.39 13.05
N ILE A 53 0.74 -8.05 11.98
CA ILE A 53 0.42 -9.46 11.72
C ILE A 53 0.85 -10.34 12.90
N GLY A 54 2.07 -10.13 13.40
CA GLY A 54 2.58 -10.88 14.55
C GLY A 54 1.72 -10.73 15.80
N VAL A 55 1.29 -9.50 16.13
CA VAL A 55 0.44 -9.27 17.31
C VAL A 55 -0.97 -9.81 17.10
N VAL A 56 -1.57 -9.65 15.92
CA VAL A 56 -2.91 -10.21 15.64
C VAL A 56 -2.91 -11.73 15.79
N LEU A 57 -1.86 -12.40 15.29
CA LEU A 57 -1.70 -13.85 15.44
C LEU A 57 -1.45 -14.28 16.90
N VAL A 58 -0.65 -13.53 17.66
CA VAL A 58 -0.36 -13.85 19.08
C VAL A 58 -1.59 -13.59 19.97
N CYS A 59 -2.39 -12.58 19.64
CA CYS A 59 -3.63 -12.26 20.36
C CYS A 59 -4.84 -13.09 19.91
N ASP A 60 -4.67 -14.00 18.93
CA ASP A 60 -5.73 -14.83 18.35
C ASP A 60 -6.96 -14.01 17.88
N LEU A 61 -6.69 -12.81 17.35
CA LEU A 61 -7.71 -11.89 16.88
C LEU A 61 -8.19 -12.31 15.50
N ASP A 62 -9.51 -12.44 15.32
CA ASP A 62 -10.07 -12.70 14.00
C ASP A 62 -9.82 -11.52 13.06
N TYR A 63 -9.51 -11.81 11.79
CA TYR A 63 -9.25 -10.79 10.79
C TYR A 63 -10.44 -9.85 10.59
N THR A 64 -11.67 -10.35 10.69
CA THR A 64 -12.87 -9.53 10.53
C THR A 64 -13.01 -8.52 11.66
N GLU A 65 -12.62 -8.90 12.88
CA GLU A 65 -12.62 -8.03 14.05
C GLU A 65 -11.53 -6.95 13.95
N TYR A 66 -10.33 -7.32 13.52
CA TYR A 66 -9.26 -6.37 13.25
C TYR A 66 -9.64 -5.38 12.14
N ARG A 67 -10.23 -5.87 11.05
CA ARG A 67 -10.68 -5.04 9.92
C ARG A 67 -11.76 -4.06 10.36
N LYS A 68 -12.71 -4.50 11.20
CA LYS A 68 -13.75 -3.63 11.76
C LYS A 68 -13.16 -2.56 12.68
N SER A 69 -12.20 -2.93 13.52
CA SER A 69 -11.50 -1.99 14.40
C SER A 69 -10.73 -0.93 13.61
N THR A 70 -10.18 -1.27 12.44
CA THR A 70 -9.41 -0.35 11.58
C THR A 70 -10.23 0.34 10.49
N GLU A 71 -11.57 0.22 10.52
CA GLU A 71 -12.47 0.80 9.51
C GLU A 71 -12.31 2.33 9.40
N ILE A 72 -12.08 3.02 10.52
CA ILE A 72 -11.83 4.47 10.54
C ILE A 72 -10.63 4.84 9.65
N LEU A 73 -9.55 4.05 9.68
CA LEU A 73 -8.38 4.29 8.83
C LEU A 73 -8.71 4.11 7.35
N SER A 74 -9.55 3.12 7.04
CA SER A 74 -10.03 2.88 5.67
C SER A 74 -10.91 4.02 5.17
N THR A 75 -11.79 4.56 6.02
CA THR A 75 -12.62 5.73 5.69
C THR A 75 -11.77 6.98 5.44
N LEU A 76 -10.67 7.15 6.18
CA LEU A 76 -9.72 8.25 5.98
C LEU A 76 -8.94 8.15 4.66
N LEU A 77 -8.93 7.00 3.97
CA LEU A 77 -8.33 6.88 2.64
C LEU A 77 -9.04 7.77 1.61
N GLY A 78 -10.36 8.00 1.76
CA GLY A 78 -11.12 8.89 0.87
C GLY A 78 -10.62 10.35 0.95
N PRO A 79 -10.65 11.00 2.12
CA PRO A 79 -10.06 12.33 2.28
C PRO A 79 -8.58 12.39 1.91
N ALA A 80 -7.79 11.35 2.23
CA ALA A 80 -6.37 11.30 1.86
C ALA A 80 -6.16 11.26 0.34
N THR A 81 -6.97 10.52 -0.42
CA THR A 81 -6.89 10.51 -1.88
C THR A 81 -7.25 11.85 -2.51
N VAL A 82 -8.26 12.52 -1.97
CA VAL A 82 -8.60 13.89 -2.41
C VAL A 82 -7.48 14.87 -2.05
N ALA A 83 -6.86 14.74 -0.88
CA ALA A 83 -5.72 15.57 -0.50
C ALA A 83 -4.51 15.40 -1.43
N LEU A 84 -4.30 14.21 -2.02
CA LEU A 84 -3.28 13.99 -3.05
C LEU A 84 -3.54 14.76 -4.35
N ALA A 85 -4.77 15.23 -4.60
CA ALA A 85 -5.05 16.12 -5.74
C ALA A 85 -4.50 17.54 -5.54
N VAL A 86 -4.29 17.98 -4.29
CA VAL A 86 -3.73 19.30 -3.96
C VAL A 86 -2.32 19.51 -4.53
N PRO A 87 -1.32 18.64 -4.28
CA PRO A 87 0.01 18.82 -4.87
C PRO A 87 0.00 18.75 -6.41
N LEU A 88 -0.92 17.98 -6.99
CA LEU A 88 -1.12 17.93 -8.45
C LEU A 88 -1.62 19.27 -9.00
N TYR A 89 -2.59 19.89 -8.32
CA TYR A 89 -3.12 21.20 -8.67
C TYR A 89 -2.05 22.30 -8.54
N LEU A 90 -1.29 22.31 -7.44
CA LEU A 90 -0.21 23.28 -7.22
C LEU A 90 0.88 23.18 -8.30
N ASN A 91 1.15 21.98 -8.81
CA ASN A 91 2.14 21.74 -9.86
C ASN A 91 1.54 21.64 -11.29
N MET A 92 0.28 22.05 -11.48
CA MET A 92 -0.44 21.91 -12.76
C MET A 92 0.28 22.55 -13.95
N ARG A 93 0.99 23.67 -13.73
CA ARG A 93 1.79 24.32 -14.79
C ARG A 93 2.90 23.42 -15.33
N ARG A 94 3.60 22.69 -14.45
CA ARG A 94 4.68 21.78 -14.81
C ARG A 94 4.14 20.52 -15.49
N ILE A 95 3.02 20.00 -15.00
CA ILE A 95 2.31 18.88 -15.62
C ILE A 95 1.90 19.23 -17.05
N ARG A 96 1.38 20.44 -17.28
CA ARG A 96 0.99 20.89 -18.62
C ARG A 96 2.16 21.00 -19.59
N GLN A 97 3.34 21.42 -19.10
CA GLN A 97 4.57 21.46 -19.92
C GLN A 97 5.05 20.07 -20.32
N LEU A 98 4.86 19.08 -19.45
CA LEU A 98 5.26 17.68 -19.66
C LEU A 98 4.09 16.77 -20.07
N PHE A 99 2.96 17.34 -20.48
CA PHE A 99 1.71 16.61 -20.66
C PHE A 99 1.86 15.46 -21.67
N TRP A 100 2.45 15.74 -22.84
CA TRP A 100 2.64 14.73 -23.88
C TRP A 100 3.58 13.60 -23.45
N PRO A 101 4.79 13.87 -22.93
CA PRO A 101 5.65 12.82 -22.38
C PRO A 101 4.99 12.00 -21.26
N VAL A 102 4.28 12.64 -20.32
CA VAL A 102 3.62 11.95 -19.21
C VAL A 102 2.49 11.06 -19.72
N LEU A 103 1.69 11.56 -20.66
CA LEU A 103 0.57 10.80 -21.23
C LEU A 103 1.05 9.57 -22.00
N THR A 104 2.06 9.72 -22.86
CA THR A 104 2.57 8.58 -23.66
C THR A 104 3.23 7.53 -22.78
N THR A 105 4.05 7.94 -21.81
CA THR A 105 4.68 7.00 -20.87
C THR A 105 3.66 6.30 -19.98
N LEU A 106 2.62 6.99 -19.52
CA LEU A 106 1.56 6.39 -18.71
C LEU A 106 0.72 5.39 -19.50
N VAL A 107 0.34 5.72 -20.74
CA VAL A 107 -0.46 4.81 -21.59
C VAL A 107 0.35 3.58 -21.97
N ILE A 108 1.57 3.77 -22.49
CA ILE A 108 2.42 2.65 -22.92
C ILE A 108 2.83 1.80 -21.71
N GLY A 109 3.36 2.44 -20.66
CA GLY A 109 3.83 1.76 -19.46
C GLY A 109 2.69 1.09 -18.69
N GLY A 110 1.52 1.73 -18.59
CA GLY A 110 0.34 1.18 -17.93
C GLY A 110 -0.21 -0.04 -18.67
N ILE A 111 -0.42 0.05 -19.98
CA ILE A 111 -0.90 -1.08 -20.79
C ILE A 111 0.11 -2.23 -20.72
N PHE A 112 1.41 -1.94 -20.87
CA PHE A 112 2.44 -2.94 -20.83
C PHE A 112 2.54 -3.62 -19.45
N ALA A 113 2.58 -2.84 -18.37
CA ALA A 113 2.71 -3.39 -17.01
C ALA A 113 1.49 -4.21 -16.60
N THR A 114 0.28 -3.72 -16.90
CA THR A 114 -0.97 -4.44 -16.59
C THR A 114 -1.13 -5.67 -17.49
N GLY A 115 -0.89 -5.53 -18.79
CA GLY A 115 -0.98 -6.63 -19.75
C GLY A 115 0.02 -7.75 -19.46
N LEU A 116 1.28 -7.41 -19.14
CA LEU A 116 2.28 -8.39 -18.74
C LEU A 116 1.90 -9.09 -17.43
N CYS A 117 1.41 -8.34 -16.44
CA CYS A 117 1.00 -8.91 -15.16
C CYS A 117 -0.16 -9.91 -15.31
N VAL A 118 -1.21 -9.50 -16.03
CA VAL A 118 -2.39 -10.36 -16.26
C VAL A 118 -2.01 -11.56 -17.14
N GLY A 119 -1.23 -11.33 -18.20
CA GLY A 119 -0.77 -12.40 -19.09
C GLY A 119 0.09 -13.45 -18.38
N LEU A 120 1.04 -13.01 -17.55
CA LEU A 120 1.81 -13.93 -16.71
C LEU A 120 0.92 -14.64 -15.68
N GLY A 121 0.00 -13.93 -15.04
CA GLY A 121 -0.93 -14.52 -14.09
C GLY A 121 -1.77 -15.65 -14.73
N VAL A 122 -2.28 -15.45 -15.94
CA VAL A 122 -3.01 -16.48 -16.69
C VAL A 122 -2.10 -17.66 -17.03
N LEU A 123 -0.85 -17.39 -17.44
CA LEU A 123 0.12 -18.44 -17.75
C LEU A 123 0.47 -19.31 -16.53
N PHE A 124 0.52 -18.72 -15.34
CA PHE A 124 0.72 -19.44 -14.08
C PHE A 124 -0.55 -20.07 -13.51
N GLY A 125 -1.71 -19.92 -14.18
CA GLY A 125 -2.98 -20.48 -13.73
C GLY A 125 -3.60 -19.76 -12.54
N ALA A 126 -3.34 -18.45 -12.38
CA ALA A 126 -3.94 -17.65 -11.32
C ALA A 126 -5.47 -17.55 -11.51
N ASP A 127 -6.20 -17.62 -10.40
CA ASP A 127 -7.65 -17.50 -10.38
C ASP A 127 -8.10 -16.08 -10.81
N HIS A 128 -9.30 -15.97 -11.36
CA HIS A 128 -9.86 -14.73 -11.88
C HIS A 128 -9.90 -13.62 -10.81
N MET A 129 -10.27 -13.97 -9.58
CA MET A 129 -10.29 -13.03 -8.46
C MET A 129 -8.90 -12.44 -8.18
N ILE A 130 -7.85 -13.27 -8.25
CA ILE A 130 -6.46 -12.84 -8.03
C ILE A 130 -5.99 -11.97 -9.20
N LEU A 131 -6.32 -12.34 -10.44
CA LEU A 131 -6.00 -11.55 -11.64
C LEU A 131 -6.60 -10.14 -11.56
N MET A 132 -7.88 -10.04 -11.22
CA MET A 132 -8.58 -8.77 -11.05
C MET A 132 -7.98 -7.93 -9.91
N THR A 133 -7.52 -8.59 -8.85
CA THR A 133 -6.84 -7.93 -7.73
C THR A 133 -5.46 -7.39 -8.11
N MET A 134 -4.72 -8.09 -8.97
CA MET A 134 -3.37 -7.72 -9.39
C MET A 134 -3.35 -6.69 -10.51
N ALA A 135 -4.42 -6.59 -11.31
CA ALA A 135 -4.50 -5.67 -12.44
C ALA A 135 -4.17 -4.20 -12.08
N PRO A 136 -4.69 -3.62 -10.98
CA PRO A 136 -4.37 -2.24 -10.60
C PRO A 136 -3.11 -2.09 -9.73
N LYS A 137 -2.24 -3.11 -9.61
CA LYS A 137 -1.07 -3.08 -8.70
C LYS A 137 -0.13 -1.89 -8.87
N SER A 138 -0.10 -1.29 -10.06
CA SER A 138 0.83 -0.20 -10.40
C SER A 138 0.26 1.20 -10.09
N VAL A 139 -0.94 1.28 -9.53
CA VAL A 139 -1.58 2.53 -9.11
C VAL A 139 -1.33 2.77 -7.61
N THR A 140 -1.51 3.99 -7.12
CA THR A 140 -1.39 4.29 -5.69
C THR A 140 -2.41 3.48 -4.87
N SER A 141 -1.99 3.01 -3.69
CA SER A 141 -2.72 1.99 -2.92
C SER A 141 -4.22 2.27 -2.75
N PRO A 142 -4.65 3.48 -2.36
CA PRO A 142 -6.08 3.74 -2.20
C PRO A 142 -6.88 3.61 -3.51
N ILE A 143 -6.33 4.08 -4.62
CA ILE A 143 -6.99 4.01 -5.93
C ILE A 143 -6.99 2.55 -6.41
N ALA A 144 -5.89 1.83 -6.23
CA ALA A 144 -5.80 0.42 -6.61
C ALA A 144 -6.79 -0.45 -5.84
N MET A 145 -6.97 -0.22 -4.54
CA MET A 145 -7.95 -0.91 -3.70
C MET A 145 -9.38 -0.68 -4.20
N LEU A 146 -9.74 0.57 -4.50
CA LEU A 146 -11.06 0.94 -5.03
C LEU A 146 -11.32 0.30 -6.40
N VAL A 147 -10.34 0.36 -7.31
CA VAL A 147 -10.45 -0.23 -8.64
C VAL A 147 -10.59 -1.74 -8.55
N ALA A 148 -9.77 -2.41 -7.73
CA ALA A 148 -9.81 -3.85 -7.54
C ALA A 148 -11.20 -4.31 -7.06
N GLU A 149 -11.79 -3.64 -6.08
CA GLU A 149 -13.12 -3.97 -5.56
C GLU A 149 -14.21 -3.78 -6.62
N GLN A 150 -14.12 -2.74 -7.46
CA GLN A 150 -15.06 -2.51 -8.57
C GLN A 150 -14.98 -3.56 -9.69
N ILE A 151 -13.81 -4.16 -9.91
CA ILE A 151 -13.60 -5.18 -10.94
C ILE A 151 -13.67 -6.62 -10.39
N GLY A 152 -14.14 -6.81 -9.16
CA GLY A 152 -14.36 -8.14 -8.55
C GLY A 152 -13.13 -8.77 -7.90
N GLY A 153 -12.10 -7.99 -7.62
CA GLY A 153 -10.95 -8.37 -6.83
C GLY A 153 -11.10 -8.05 -5.33
N VAL A 154 -10.03 -8.28 -4.57
CA VAL A 154 -10.00 -8.09 -3.10
C VAL A 154 -9.13 -6.88 -2.74
N ALA A 155 -9.74 -5.82 -2.22
CA ALA A 155 -9.03 -4.58 -1.85
C ALA A 155 -7.81 -4.82 -0.93
N ALA A 156 -7.95 -5.69 0.08
CA ALA A 156 -6.86 -6.00 1.02
C ALA A 156 -5.62 -6.58 0.30
N LEU A 157 -5.84 -7.48 -0.66
CA LEU A 157 -4.76 -8.07 -1.46
C LEU A 157 -4.19 -7.07 -2.48
N ALA A 158 -5.02 -6.21 -3.06
CA ALA A 158 -4.56 -5.14 -3.95
C ALA A 158 -3.59 -4.20 -3.23
N ALA A 159 -3.88 -3.82 -1.98
CA ALA A 159 -2.98 -3.02 -1.15
C ALA A 159 -1.61 -3.68 -0.97
N VAL A 160 -1.59 -4.99 -0.73
CA VAL A 160 -0.36 -5.78 -0.59
C VAL A 160 0.43 -5.82 -1.89
N PHE A 161 -0.22 -6.08 -3.04
CA PHE A 161 0.47 -6.10 -4.33
C PHE A 161 1.05 -4.74 -4.71
N VAL A 162 0.31 -3.66 -4.46
CA VAL A 162 0.80 -2.29 -4.66
C VAL A 162 1.99 -2.01 -3.77
N LEU A 163 1.92 -2.39 -2.49
CA LEU A 163 3.03 -2.20 -1.56
C LEU A 163 4.28 -2.93 -2.07
N ILE A 164 4.17 -4.23 -2.35
CA ILE A 164 5.28 -5.04 -2.83
C ILE A 164 5.88 -4.41 -4.09
N THR A 165 5.07 -4.14 -5.11
CA THR A 165 5.57 -3.56 -6.36
C THR A 165 6.15 -2.16 -6.17
N GLY A 166 5.59 -1.34 -5.28
CA GLY A 166 6.14 -0.04 -4.91
C GLY A 166 7.50 -0.15 -4.24
N VAL A 167 7.67 -1.09 -3.30
CA VAL A 167 8.97 -1.36 -2.65
C VAL A 167 9.99 -1.80 -3.69
N PHE A 168 9.66 -2.81 -4.50
CA PHE A 168 10.56 -3.27 -5.57
C PHE A 168 10.89 -2.13 -6.55
N GLY A 169 9.91 -1.33 -6.95
CA GLY A 169 10.11 -0.17 -7.81
C GLY A 169 11.06 0.87 -7.20
N ALA A 170 10.93 1.16 -5.90
CA ALA A 170 11.80 2.12 -5.21
C ALA A 170 13.25 1.60 -5.07
N ILE A 171 13.42 0.29 -4.87
CA ILE A 171 14.74 -0.33 -4.72
C ILE A 171 15.46 -0.44 -6.07
N PHE A 172 14.80 -1.00 -7.08
CA PHE A 172 15.42 -1.33 -8.37
C PHE A 172 15.30 -0.21 -9.40
N GLY A 173 14.33 0.69 -9.26
CA GLY A 173 14.02 1.75 -10.23
C GLY A 173 15.22 2.68 -10.52
N PRO A 174 15.86 3.30 -9.51
CA PRO A 174 17.01 4.18 -9.76
C PRO A 174 18.18 3.49 -10.45
N GLY A 175 18.42 2.21 -10.11
CA GLY A 175 19.46 1.40 -10.76
C GLY A 175 19.13 1.10 -12.22
N LEU A 176 17.87 0.76 -12.51
CA LEU A 176 17.41 0.49 -13.87
C LEU A 176 17.43 1.74 -14.76
N LEU A 177 17.04 2.90 -14.21
CA LEU A 177 17.12 4.19 -14.90
C LEU A 177 18.57 4.59 -15.20
N SER A 178 19.49 4.33 -14.28
CA SER A 178 20.92 4.57 -14.49
C SER A 178 21.50 3.66 -15.57
N LEU A 179 21.12 2.38 -15.59
CA LEU A 179 21.53 1.42 -16.63
C LEU A 179 20.98 1.79 -18.01
N ALA A 180 19.77 2.34 -18.07
CA ALA A 180 19.16 2.84 -19.30
C ALA A 180 19.71 4.21 -19.76
N GLY A 181 20.67 4.81 -19.04
CA GLY A 181 21.26 6.11 -19.38
C GLY A 181 20.31 7.30 -19.21
N VAL A 182 19.30 7.17 -18.35
CA VAL A 182 18.32 8.24 -18.10
C VAL A 182 18.85 9.18 -17.03
N ASP A 183 19.41 10.33 -17.43
CA ASP A 183 19.97 11.33 -16.50
C ASP A 183 19.06 12.53 -16.22
N ASN A 184 17.93 12.65 -16.93
CA ASN A 184 17.02 13.76 -16.75
C ASN A 184 16.40 13.74 -15.33
N PRO A 185 16.59 14.80 -14.51
CA PRO A 185 16.03 14.86 -13.17
C PRO A 185 14.50 14.69 -13.14
N ALA A 186 13.79 15.20 -14.15
CA ALA A 186 12.33 15.07 -14.24
C ALA A 186 11.88 13.62 -14.52
N ALA A 187 12.75 12.77 -15.07
CA ALA A 187 12.46 11.36 -15.32
C ALA A 187 12.88 10.44 -14.16
N ARG A 188 13.77 10.91 -13.27
CA ARG A 188 14.22 10.17 -12.08
C ARG A 188 13.32 10.36 -10.86
N GLY A 189 12.42 11.34 -10.88
CA GLY A 189 11.51 11.68 -9.78
C GLY A 189 11.93 12.96 -9.08
#